data_AF-A0A9W2Z1S1-F1
#
_entry.id   AF-A0A9W2Z1S1-F1
#
_cell.length_a   1.000
_cell.length_b   1.000
_cell.length_c   1.000
_cell.angle_alpha   90.00
_cell.angle_beta   90.00
_cell.angle_gamma   90.00
#
_symmetry.space_group_name_H-M   'P 1'
#
loop_
_entity.id
_entity.type
_entity.pdbx_description
1 polymer ?
#
loop_
_entity_poly.entity_id
_entity_poly.type
_entity_poly.pdbx_seq_one_letter_code
_entity_poly.pdbx_strand_id
1 'polypeptide(L)'
;MKPRGLPAYYQKYTEAYNIPVLGSANVSDNAMRRACYVLRFMLADHNSIRQTYFKLFGRLVVIGPGEKINAVPEYRFLSDSWNNRSRGLGATETVPVSSGAEENLLCFGSTKDVYYEEDILIHELTHGLHLLGSKHVIPGFQLTLNRSFENSTGRGLWKDTYSADSMEEYLAEAVQSYFKVNGYRNPPDGVHGPVNSPEKLRAYDPSLYELVQLMFPCGNTFIKRCNSTREAETSQVLKMDCDLTRQYQIKISELAAQSGQPCQDGNDFCTDWSLQGECTSNPAYMKVHCRKSCLWCNLKENLISSQSSVIKNCTDQNILCPDWAAIEECTKNSAYMKINCKHSCGLC
;
A
#
# COMPACT_ATOMS: atom_id res chain seq x y z
N MET A 1 6.16 -4.38 -28.52
CA MET A 1 5.35 -3.22 -28.98
C MET A 1 4.97 -2.42 -27.75
N LYS A 2 5.13 -1.08 -27.77
CA LYS A 2 4.67 -0.21 -26.69
C LYS A 2 3.12 -0.23 -26.65
N PRO A 3 2.48 -0.36 -25.48
CA PRO A 3 1.03 -0.21 -25.38
C PRO A 3 0.58 1.15 -25.94
N ARG A 4 -0.46 1.14 -26.79
CA ARG A 4 -1.04 2.39 -27.30
C ARG A 4 -1.56 3.23 -26.12
N GLY A 5 -1.32 4.54 -26.14
CA GLY A 5 -1.81 5.48 -25.12
C GLY A 5 -0.79 5.87 -24.03
N LEU A 6 0.41 5.28 -23.99
CA LEU A 6 1.44 5.68 -23.03
C LEU A 6 2.28 6.88 -23.52
N PRO A 7 2.61 7.84 -22.63
CA PRO A 7 3.46 9.00 -22.95
C PRO A 7 4.79 8.62 -23.63
N ALA A 8 5.29 9.47 -24.53
CA ALA A 8 6.54 9.23 -25.29
C ALA A 8 7.78 8.98 -24.41
N TYR A 9 7.76 9.46 -23.17
CA TYR A 9 8.77 9.20 -22.13
C TYR A 9 9.06 7.71 -21.96
N TYR A 10 8.03 6.86 -21.99
CA TYR A 10 8.18 5.43 -21.81
C TYR A 10 8.68 4.77 -23.10
N GLN A 11 9.89 4.22 -23.04
CA GLN A 11 10.58 3.58 -24.15
C GLN A 11 10.94 2.12 -23.86
N LYS A 12 10.90 1.72 -22.58
CA LYS A 12 10.99 0.33 -22.13
C LYS A 12 9.67 -0.15 -21.54
N TYR A 13 9.39 -1.43 -21.78
CA TYR A 13 8.15 -2.09 -21.39
C TYR A 13 8.43 -3.55 -21.07
N THR A 14 7.88 -4.00 -19.95
CA THR A 14 7.57 -5.40 -19.66
C THR A 14 6.28 -5.41 -18.82
N GLU A 15 5.76 -6.56 -18.45
CA GLU A 15 4.59 -6.65 -17.60
C GLU A 15 4.60 -7.92 -16.75
N ALA A 16 3.84 -7.89 -15.66
CA ALA A 16 3.44 -9.08 -14.93
C ALA A 16 1.92 -9.02 -14.75
N TYR A 17 1.20 -10.10 -15.08
CA TYR A 17 -0.26 -10.17 -14.90
C TYR A 17 -1.05 -9.03 -15.57
N ASN A 18 -0.63 -8.61 -16.77
CA ASN A 18 -1.16 -7.46 -17.52
C ASN A 18 -0.93 -6.08 -16.86
N ILE A 19 -0.12 -6.02 -15.80
CA ILE A 19 0.22 -4.78 -15.11
C ILE A 19 1.54 -4.25 -15.70
N PRO A 20 1.52 -3.07 -16.34
CA PRO A 20 2.70 -2.53 -17.00
C PRO A 20 3.85 -2.23 -16.03
N VAL A 21 5.07 -2.58 -16.47
CA VAL A 21 6.34 -2.12 -15.91
C VAL A 21 7.02 -1.27 -16.97
N LEU A 22 7.22 0.00 -16.65
CA LEU A 22 7.60 1.03 -17.60
C LEU A 22 8.93 1.67 -17.21
N GLY A 23 9.69 2.11 -18.21
CA GLY A 23 10.93 2.86 -18.01
C GLY A 23 11.25 3.74 -19.21
N SER A 24 12.12 4.72 -19.01
CA SER A 24 12.72 5.48 -20.12
C SER A 24 13.79 4.62 -20.83
N ALA A 25 14.43 5.18 -21.87
CA ALA A 25 15.61 4.54 -22.46
C ALA A 25 16.82 4.48 -21.53
N ASN A 26 16.88 5.33 -20.50
CA ASN A 26 18.02 5.39 -19.58
C ASN A 26 18.03 4.23 -18.57
N VAL A 27 16.87 3.61 -18.33
CA VAL A 27 16.75 2.47 -17.42
C VAL A 27 17.42 1.25 -18.04
N SER A 28 18.23 0.48 -17.32
CA SER A 28 18.82 -0.76 -17.86
C SER A 28 17.82 -1.90 -17.98
N ASP A 29 18.09 -2.86 -18.88
CA ASP A 29 17.23 -4.04 -19.02
C ASP A 29 17.23 -4.92 -17.76
N ASN A 30 18.32 -4.92 -17.00
CA ASN A 30 18.41 -5.61 -15.72
C ASN A 30 17.48 -4.99 -14.68
N ALA A 31 17.38 -3.67 -14.64
CA ALA A 31 16.45 -2.97 -13.74
C ALA A 31 14.99 -3.25 -14.13
N MET A 32 14.67 -3.24 -15.43
CA MET A 32 13.33 -3.63 -15.92
C MET A 32 12.97 -5.07 -15.53
N ARG A 33 13.91 -6.02 -15.67
CA ARG A 33 13.72 -7.42 -15.25
C ARG A 33 13.54 -7.56 -13.74
N ARG A 34 14.32 -6.83 -12.93
CA ARG A 34 14.15 -6.80 -11.46
C ARG A 34 12.76 -6.32 -11.09
N ALA A 35 12.36 -5.16 -11.62
CA ALA A 35 11.08 -4.55 -11.31
C ALA A 35 9.92 -5.48 -11.68
N CYS A 36 10.01 -6.15 -12.83
CA CYS A 36 9.06 -7.18 -13.24
C CYS A 36 9.00 -8.36 -12.26
N TYR A 37 10.15 -8.86 -11.81
CA TYR A 37 10.21 -9.91 -10.79
C TYR A 37 9.56 -9.46 -9.47
N VAL A 38 9.87 -8.26 -8.97
CA VAL A 38 9.32 -7.75 -7.71
C VAL A 38 7.80 -7.60 -7.82
N LEU A 39 7.30 -7.04 -8.92
CA LEU A 39 5.86 -6.95 -9.17
C LEU A 39 5.20 -8.33 -9.24
N ARG A 40 5.82 -9.28 -9.96
CA ARG A 40 5.36 -10.67 -10.06
C ARG A 40 5.27 -11.32 -8.68
N PHE A 41 6.30 -11.14 -7.86
CA PHE A 41 6.37 -11.67 -6.50
C PHE A 41 5.27 -11.08 -5.60
N MET A 42 5.19 -9.76 -5.54
CA MET A 42 4.25 -9.05 -4.66
C MET A 42 2.79 -9.41 -4.98
N LEU A 43 2.49 -9.65 -6.25
CA LEU A 43 1.13 -9.92 -6.70
C LEU A 43 0.79 -11.42 -6.83
N ALA A 44 1.71 -12.34 -6.54
CA ALA A 44 1.52 -13.77 -6.76
C ALA A 44 0.39 -14.37 -5.93
N ASP A 45 0.23 -13.89 -4.70
CA ASP A 45 -0.54 -14.61 -3.71
C ASP A 45 -2.06 -14.47 -3.87
N HIS A 46 -2.54 -13.39 -4.51
CA HIS A 46 -3.98 -13.07 -4.59
C HIS A 46 -4.43 -12.65 -5.99
N ASN A 47 -5.22 -13.50 -6.65
CA ASN A 47 -5.88 -13.15 -7.90
C ASN A 47 -6.78 -11.91 -7.76
N SER A 48 -7.60 -11.82 -6.70
CA SER A 48 -8.52 -10.68 -6.51
C SER A 48 -7.78 -9.35 -6.36
N ILE A 49 -6.63 -9.33 -5.67
CA ILE A 49 -5.75 -8.15 -5.59
C ILE A 49 -5.24 -7.81 -6.98
N ARG A 50 -4.71 -8.79 -7.73
CA ARG A 50 -4.22 -8.57 -9.10
C ARG A 50 -5.27 -7.98 -10.02
N GLN A 51 -6.48 -8.54 -10.01
CA GLN A 51 -7.57 -8.07 -10.85
C GLN A 51 -7.98 -6.63 -10.50
N THR A 52 -8.03 -6.30 -9.22
CA THR A 52 -8.37 -4.94 -8.76
C THR A 52 -7.26 -3.96 -9.11
N TYR A 53 -6.00 -4.33 -8.88
CA TYR A 53 -4.82 -3.53 -9.22
C TYR A 53 -4.80 -3.20 -10.72
N PHE A 54 -5.10 -4.18 -11.57
CA PHE A 54 -5.25 -3.97 -13.01
C PHE A 54 -6.45 -3.09 -13.37
N LYS A 55 -7.63 -3.35 -12.80
CA LYS A 55 -8.87 -2.57 -13.06
C LYS A 55 -8.73 -1.11 -12.68
N LEU A 56 -7.94 -0.81 -11.65
CA LEU A 56 -7.64 0.54 -11.19
C LEU A 56 -6.41 1.15 -11.88
N PHE A 57 -5.99 0.59 -13.02
CA PHE A 57 -4.91 1.10 -13.87
C PHE A 57 -3.55 1.19 -13.17
N GLY A 58 -3.32 0.32 -12.17
CA GLY A 58 -2.07 0.19 -11.47
C GLY A 58 -0.92 -0.09 -12.44
N ARG A 59 0.19 0.61 -12.24
CA ARG A 59 1.42 0.51 -13.05
C ARG A 59 2.64 0.63 -12.17
N LEU A 60 3.75 0.09 -12.66
CA LEU A 60 5.07 0.24 -12.07
C LEU A 60 5.99 1.02 -13.01
N VAL A 61 6.69 2.02 -12.49
CA VAL A 61 7.70 2.79 -13.22
C VAL A 61 9.07 2.62 -12.58
N VAL A 62 10.07 2.30 -13.39
CA VAL A 62 11.48 2.33 -12.98
C VAL A 62 12.06 3.70 -13.31
N ILE A 63 12.67 4.34 -12.33
CA ILE A 63 13.34 5.63 -12.48
C ILE A 63 14.81 5.38 -12.78
N GLY A 64 15.29 5.84 -13.93
CA GLY A 64 16.66 5.63 -14.37
C GLY A 64 17.68 6.44 -13.58
N PRO A 65 18.98 6.13 -13.73
CA PRO A 65 20.06 6.88 -13.12
C PRO A 65 20.02 8.36 -13.54
N GLY A 66 20.05 9.27 -12.56
CA GLY A 66 20.03 10.72 -12.81
C GLY A 66 18.69 11.31 -13.26
N GLU A 67 17.66 10.48 -13.46
CA GLU A 67 16.32 10.97 -13.78
C GLU A 67 15.65 11.58 -12.55
N LYS A 68 14.83 12.59 -12.76
CA LYS A 68 14.08 13.26 -11.68
C LYS A 68 12.73 12.57 -11.47
N ILE A 69 12.20 12.58 -10.25
CA ILE A 69 10.92 11.93 -9.98
C ILE A 69 9.77 12.60 -10.74
N ASN A 70 9.77 13.94 -10.82
CA ASN A 70 8.79 14.68 -11.60
C ASN A 70 8.98 14.59 -13.13
N ALA A 71 10.02 13.90 -13.62
CA ALA A 71 10.17 13.57 -15.04
C ALA A 71 9.22 12.42 -15.46
N VAL A 72 8.85 11.55 -14.52
CA VAL A 72 7.81 10.54 -14.72
C VAL A 72 6.51 11.27 -15.07
N PRO A 73 5.87 10.98 -16.22
CA PRO A 73 4.71 11.72 -16.71
C PRO A 73 3.59 11.91 -15.68
N GLU A 74 3.30 10.88 -14.89
CA GLU A 74 2.26 10.84 -13.89
C GLU A 74 2.59 11.68 -12.63
N TYR A 75 3.86 12.04 -12.42
CA TYR A 75 4.31 12.84 -11.28
C TYR A 75 4.69 14.28 -11.66
N ARG A 76 4.43 14.72 -12.90
CA ARG A 76 4.81 16.07 -13.39
C ARG A 76 4.20 17.22 -12.59
N PHE A 77 3.13 16.97 -11.85
CA PHE A 77 2.49 17.95 -10.99
C PHE A 77 3.31 18.22 -9.70
N LEU A 78 4.28 17.38 -9.37
CA LEU A 78 5.14 17.56 -8.20
C LEU A 78 6.18 18.66 -8.42
N SER A 79 6.36 19.50 -7.40
CA SER A 79 7.40 20.55 -7.37
C SER A 79 8.81 19.95 -7.40
N ASP A 80 9.79 20.77 -7.81
CA ASP A 80 11.19 20.33 -7.91
C ASP A 80 11.81 19.89 -6.58
N SER A 81 11.26 20.31 -5.44
CA SER A 81 11.68 19.85 -4.11
C SER A 81 11.58 18.33 -3.95
N TRP A 82 10.64 17.68 -4.65
CA TRP A 82 10.48 16.22 -4.61
C TRP A 82 11.65 15.46 -5.23
N ASN A 83 12.37 16.08 -6.17
CA ASN A 83 13.48 15.43 -6.88
C ASN A 83 14.67 15.10 -5.99
N ASN A 84 14.84 15.84 -4.89
CA ASN A 84 15.87 15.54 -3.89
C ASN A 84 15.32 14.78 -2.68
N ARG A 85 13.98 14.75 -2.52
CA ARG A 85 13.31 14.12 -1.39
C ARG A 85 13.12 12.62 -1.60
N SER A 86 12.85 12.20 -2.84
CA SER A 86 12.47 10.81 -3.09
C SER A 86 12.99 10.26 -4.42
N ARG A 87 13.29 8.95 -4.39
CA ARG A 87 13.64 8.09 -5.52
C ARG A 87 12.65 6.91 -5.68
N GLY A 88 11.44 7.05 -5.16
CA GLY A 88 10.34 6.09 -5.26
C GLY A 88 9.04 6.64 -4.67
N LEU A 89 7.90 6.31 -5.26
CA LEU A 89 6.59 6.72 -4.72
C LEU A 89 5.59 5.59 -4.87
N GLY A 90 4.76 5.43 -3.86
CA GLY A 90 3.66 4.48 -3.85
C GLY A 90 2.50 4.95 -4.72
N ALA A 91 1.78 3.99 -5.30
CA ALA A 91 0.57 4.28 -6.03
C ALA A 91 -0.55 4.74 -5.09
N THR A 92 -1.38 5.67 -5.59
CA THR A 92 -2.66 6.04 -4.98
C THR A 92 -3.80 5.73 -5.95
N GLU A 93 -5.05 5.79 -5.51
CA GLU A 93 -6.20 5.61 -6.41
C GLU A 93 -6.30 6.66 -7.52
N THR A 94 -5.74 7.87 -7.31
CA THR A 94 -5.77 8.96 -8.30
C THR A 94 -4.52 9.01 -9.17
N VAL A 95 -3.39 8.55 -8.64
CA VAL A 95 -2.12 8.39 -9.35
C VAL A 95 -1.70 6.93 -9.19
N PRO A 96 -2.26 6.00 -9.99
CA PRO A 96 -2.08 4.56 -9.81
C PRO A 96 -0.75 4.08 -10.36
N VAL A 97 0.34 4.70 -9.91
CA VAL A 97 1.71 4.41 -10.33
C VAL A 97 2.58 4.28 -9.09
N SER A 98 3.10 3.08 -8.86
CA SER A 98 4.22 2.87 -7.95
C SER A 98 5.52 3.06 -8.73
N SER A 99 6.59 3.51 -8.07
CA SER A 99 7.89 3.68 -8.70
C SER A 99 9.04 3.31 -7.80
N GLY A 100 10.17 2.93 -8.40
CA GLY A 100 11.41 2.66 -7.70
C GLY A 100 12.62 2.94 -8.58
N ALA A 101 13.71 3.39 -7.97
CA ALA A 101 14.92 3.75 -8.69
C ALA A 101 15.82 2.54 -9.02
N GLU A 102 16.49 2.64 -10.16
CA GLU A 102 17.40 1.60 -10.66
C GLU A 102 18.54 1.30 -9.69
N GLU A 103 19.14 2.30 -9.05
CA GLU A 103 20.23 2.09 -8.09
C GLU A 103 19.80 1.26 -6.88
N ASN A 104 18.54 1.35 -6.47
CA ASN A 104 17.98 0.50 -5.43
C ASN A 104 17.75 -0.89 -6.00
N LEU A 105 17.01 -1.01 -7.11
CA LEU A 105 16.71 -2.32 -7.72
C LEU A 105 17.93 -3.19 -7.99
N LEU A 106 19.05 -2.57 -8.36
CA LEU A 106 20.29 -3.26 -8.71
C LEU A 106 21.36 -3.24 -7.61
N CYS A 107 21.04 -2.76 -6.41
CA CYS A 107 21.94 -2.75 -5.26
C CYS A 107 23.28 -2.05 -5.54
N PHE A 108 23.23 -0.79 -5.97
CA PHE A 108 24.44 -0.01 -6.27
C PHE A 108 25.20 0.48 -5.02
N GLY A 109 24.69 0.20 -3.82
CA GLY A 109 25.34 0.48 -2.54
C GLY A 109 25.17 1.92 -2.06
N SER A 110 25.64 2.19 -0.85
CA SER A 110 25.38 3.43 -0.09
C SER A 110 25.91 4.72 -0.73
N THR A 111 26.83 4.63 -1.68
CA THR A 111 27.36 5.81 -2.38
C THR A 111 26.45 6.31 -3.50
N LYS A 112 25.50 5.48 -3.95
CA LYS A 112 24.57 5.80 -5.05
C LYS A 112 23.10 5.68 -4.65
N ASP A 113 22.79 4.85 -3.65
CA ASP A 113 21.44 4.58 -3.17
C ASP A 113 21.29 5.08 -1.73
N VAL A 114 20.42 6.06 -1.52
CA VAL A 114 20.11 6.58 -0.17
C VAL A 114 19.32 5.56 0.67
N TYR A 115 18.67 4.59 0.03
CA TYR A 115 17.89 3.52 0.64
C TYR A 115 18.65 2.18 0.58
N TYR A 116 19.99 2.20 0.62
CA TYR A 116 20.85 1.03 0.40
C TYR A 116 20.64 -0.14 1.37
N GLU A 117 19.98 0.09 2.50
CA GLU A 117 19.67 -0.94 3.50
C GLU A 117 18.30 -1.63 3.27
N GLU A 118 17.52 -1.11 2.33
CA GLU A 118 16.11 -1.46 2.14
C GLU A 118 15.77 -1.84 0.70
N ASP A 119 14.71 -2.60 0.46
CA ASP A 119 14.16 -2.80 -0.90
C ASP A 119 12.99 -1.83 -1.09
N ILE A 120 13.30 -0.60 -1.49
CA ILE A 120 12.31 0.49 -1.53
C ILE A 120 11.15 0.16 -2.49
N LEU A 121 11.40 -0.63 -3.54
CA LEU A 121 10.31 -1.01 -4.43
C LEU A 121 9.27 -1.92 -3.74
N ILE A 122 9.68 -2.78 -2.80
CA ILE A 122 8.72 -3.55 -1.98
C ILE A 122 7.87 -2.60 -1.14
N HIS A 123 8.48 -1.59 -0.54
CA HIS A 123 7.78 -0.55 0.21
C HIS A 123 6.74 0.17 -0.69
N GLU A 124 7.17 0.72 -1.83
CA GLU A 124 6.28 1.49 -2.71
C GLU A 124 5.20 0.66 -3.41
N LEU A 125 5.47 -0.63 -3.68
CA LEU A 125 4.45 -1.55 -4.14
C LEU A 125 3.48 -1.94 -3.05
N THR A 126 3.88 -1.92 -1.77
CA THR A 126 2.95 -2.19 -0.66
C THR A 126 1.85 -1.14 -0.59
N HIS A 127 2.19 0.15 -0.74
CA HIS A 127 1.21 1.23 -0.87
C HIS A 127 0.22 0.96 -2.01
N GLY A 128 0.73 0.54 -3.17
CA GLY A 128 -0.13 0.18 -4.31
C GLY A 128 -0.99 -1.05 -4.06
N LEU A 129 -0.45 -2.12 -3.46
CA LEU A 129 -1.23 -3.31 -3.12
C LEU A 129 -2.32 -2.98 -2.11
N HIS A 130 -2.04 -2.10 -1.14
CA HIS A 130 -3.01 -1.64 -0.18
C HIS A 130 -4.13 -0.84 -0.87
N LEU A 131 -3.78 0.25 -1.55
CA LEU A 131 -4.74 1.22 -2.07
C LEU A 131 -5.45 0.79 -3.35
N LEU A 132 -4.83 -0.04 -4.19
CA LEU A 132 -5.41 -0.53 -5.46
C LEU A 132 -5.86 -2.00 -5.38
N GLY A 133 -5.80 -2.62 -4.20
CA GLY A 133 -5.98 -4.06 -4.05
C GLY A 133 -6.64 -4.45 -2.73
N SER A 134 -5.83 -4.71 -1.72
CA SER A 134 -6.22 -5.28 -0.42
C SER A 134 -7.42 -4.58 0.21
N LYS A 135 -7.47 -3.24 0.21
CA LYS A 135 -8.59 -2.53 0.83
C LYS A 135 -9.94 -2.79 0.15
N HIS A 136 -9.94 -3.17 -1.12
CA HIS A 136 -11.16 -3.42 -1.89
C HIS A 136 -11.65 -4.86 -1.79
N VAL A 137 -10.72 -5.82 -1.71
CA VAL A 137 -11.02 -7.25 -1.86
C VAL A 137 -10.79 -8.07 -0.59
N ILE A 138 -10.07 -7.53 0.39
CA ILE A 138 -9.91 -8.17 1.69
C ILE A 138 -10.94 -7.58 2.66
N PRO A 139 -11.93 -8.37 3.14
CA PRO A 139 -12.97 -7.88 4.04
C PRO A 139 -12.43 -7.17 5.27
N GLY A 140 -12.85 -5.91 5.45
CA GLY A 140 -12.48 -5.06 6.58
C GLY A 140 -10.97 -4.86 6.78
N PHE A 141 -10.16 -5.04 5.73
CA PHE A 141 -8.72 -4.78 5.75
C PHE A 141 -8.41 -3.36 6.23
N GLN A 142 -9.07 -2.36 5.64
CA GLN A 142 -8.86 -0.95 5.97
C GLN A 142 -9.20 -0.63 7.44
N LEU A 143 -10.29 -1.18 7.95
CA LEU A 143 -10.71 -0.97 9.34
C LEU A 143 -9.72 -1.64 10.31
N THR A 144 -9.30 -2.87 9.99
CA THR A 144 -8.35 -3.62 10.81
C THR A 144 -6.98 -2.95 10.80
N LEU A 145 -6.51 -2.47 9.65
CA LEU A 145 -5.26 -1.72 9.53
C LEU A 145 -5.29 -0.44 10.38
N ASN A 146 -6.35 0.38 10.27
CA ASN A 146 -6.47 1.61 11.06
C ASN A 146 -6.44 1.32 12.58
N ARG A 147 -7.20 0.33 13.03
CA ARG A 147 -7.22 -0.07 14.45
C ARG A 147 -5.88 -0.63 14.91
N SER A 148 -5.20 -1.41 14.08
CA SER A 148 -3.88 -1.95 14.40
C SER A 148 -2.89 -0.81 14.59
N PHE A 149 -2.87 0.14 13.66
CA PHE A 149 -2.01 1.32 13.74
C PHE A 149 -2.26 2.14 15.01
N GLU A 150 -3.52 2.53 15.27
CA GLU A 150 -3.91 3.31 16.46
C GLU A 150 -3.54 2.58 17.77
N ASN A 151 -3.85 1.29 17.88
CA ASN A 151 -3.58 0.51 19.08
C ASN A 151 -2.09 0.25 19.31
N SER A 152 -1.32 0.01 18.26
CA SER A 152 0.11 -0.29 18.39
C SER A 152 0.91 0.97 18.70
N THR A 153 0.70 2.05 17.96
CA THR A 153 1.37 3.33 18.23
C THR A 153 0.92 3.96 19.55
N GLY A 154 -0.37 3.83 19.92
CA GLY A 154 -0.88 4.28 21.21
C GLY A 154 -0.27 3.56 22.42
N ARG A 155 0.27 2.35 22.23
CA ARG A 155 1.04 1.60 23.26
C ARG A 155 2.55 1.88 23.21
N GLY A 156 2.99 2.79 22.34
CA GLY A 156 4.39 3.13 22.15
C GLY A 156 5.19 2.13 21.31
N LEU A 157 4.52 1.19 20.62
CA LEU A 157 5.21 0.40 19.58
C LEU A 157 5.57 1.32 18.41
N TRP A 158 6.67 0.99 17.72
CA TRP A 158 7.17 1.75 16.58
C TRP A 158 7.60 3.19 16.91
N LYS A 159 7.71 3.52 18.20
CA LYS A 159 8.18 4.83 18.63
C LYS A 159 9.57 5.11 18.06
N ASP A 160 9.74 6.34 17.56
CA ASP A 160 10.98 6.84 16.96
C ASP A 160 11.39 6.03 15.71
N THR A 161 10.42 5.51 14.94
CA THR A 161 10.62 4.85 13.64
C THR A 161 9.70 5.47 12.58
N TYR A 162 10.06 5.31 11.30
CA TYR A 162 9.23 5.77 10.18
C TYR A 162 7.85 5.10 10.14
N SER A 163 7.77 3.86 10.62
CA SER A 163 6.52 3.11 10.73
C SER A 163 5.46 3.77 11.62
N ALA A 164 5.81 4.74 12.47
CA ALA A 164 4.85 5.48 13.28
C ALA A 164 4.33 6.77 12.61
N ASP A 165 4.89 7.18 11.47
CA ASP A 165 4.54 8.45 10.82
C ASP A 165 3.11 8.42 10.22
N SER A 166 2.70 7.28 9.66
CA SER A 166 1.34 7.07 9.18
C SER A 166 0.95 5.60 9.14
N MET A 167 -0.34 5.32 8.97
CA MET A 167 -0.88 3.97 8.81
C MET A 167 -0.38 3.28 7.54
N GLU A 168 -0.16 4.05 6.48
CA GLU A 168 0.39 3.58 5.21
C GLU A 168 1.85 3.13 5.41
N GLU A 169 2.68 3.97 6.06
CA GLU A 169 4.09 3.62 6.33
C GLU A 169 4.22 2.46 7.32
N TYR A 170 3.33 2.41 8.32
CA TYR A 170 3.20 1.28 9.22
C TYR A 170 3.05 -0.06 8.49
N LEU A 171 2.21 -0.10 7.44
CA LEU A 171 2.04 -1.31 6.63
C LEU A 171 3.25 -1.56 5.73
N ALA A 172 3.75 -0.55 5.02
CA ALA A 172 4.85 -0.69 4.08
C ALA A 172 6.14 -1.18 4.77
N GLU A 173 6.47 -0.60 5.92
CA GLU A 173 7.61 -1.01 6.74
C GLU A 173 7.48 -2.44 7.28
N ALA A 174 6.26 -2.83 7.67
CA ALA A 174 5.98 -4.18 8.12
C ALA A 174 6.19 -5.22 7.01
N VAL A 175 5.77 -4.90 5.78
CA VAL A 175 5.98 -5.78 4.62
C VAL A 175 7.47 -5.90 4.29
N GLN A 176 8.24 -4.80 4.35
CA GLN A 176 9.70 -4.86 4.23
C GLN A 176 10.30 -5.81 5.28
N SER A 177 9.87 -5.68 6.54
CA SER A 177 10.34 -6.54 7.64
C SER A 177 9.93 -8.00 7.46
N TYR A 178 8.71 -8.25 6.98
CA TYR A 178 8.21 -9.59 6.70
C TYR A 178 9.06 -10.33 5.65
N PHE A 179 9.51 -9.61 4.62
CA PHE A 179 10.39 -10.16 3.59
C PHE A 179 11.89 -10.02 3.90
N LYS A 180 12.25 -9.60 5.12
CA LYS A 180 13.63 -9.46 5.59
C LYS A 180 14.45 -8.47 4.74
N VAL A 181 13.81 -7.41 4.26
CA VAL A 181 14.40 -6.35 3.43
C VAL A 181 14.26 -4.96 4.07
N ASN A 182 13.99 -4.89 5.37
CA ASN A 182 14.04 -3.65 6.15
C ASN A 182 15.39 -3.51 6.89
N GLY A 183 15.84 -2.27 7.09
CA GLY A 183 16.95 -1.94 7.96
C GLY A 183 16.69 -2.34 9.42
N TYR A 184 17.74 -2.58 10.19
CA TYR A 184 17.65 -2.87 11.62
C TYR A 184 18.41 -1.84 12.43
N ARG A 185 17.75 -1.34 13.47
CA ARG A 185 18.34 -0.45 14.47
C ARG A 185 17.81 -0.79 15.86
N ASN A 186 18.69 -0.78 16.84
CA ASN A 186 18.31 -0.90 18.24
C ASN A 186 19.36 -0.16 19.09
N PRO A 187 19.06 1.03 19.63
CA PRO A 187 17.75 1.70 19.63
C PRO A 187 17.31 2.20 18.24
N PRO A 188 16.01 2.53 18.05
CA PRO A 188 15.54 3.19 16.83
C PRO A 188 16.26 4.51 16.53
N ASP A 189 16.36 4.88 15.25
CA ASP A 189 17.10 6.06 14.78
C ASP A 189 16.25 7.13 14.09
N GLY A 190 14.92 7.07 14.27
CA GLY A 190 13.96 7.94 13.58
C GLY A 190 13.48 7.38 12.25
N VAL A 191 14.16 6.37 11.69
CA VAL A 191 13.73 5.69 10.45
C VAL A 191 13.50 4.22 10.73
N HIS A 192 14.55 3.50 11.12
CA HIS A 192 14.49 2.06 11.32
C HIS A 192 14.31 1.69 12.79
N GLY A 193 13.77 0.49 13.01
CA GLY A 193 13.51 -0.06 14.34
C GLY A 193 14.11 -1.44 14.57
N PRO A 194 13.77 -2.08 15.71
CA PRO A 194 14.29 -3.40 16.05
C PRO A 194 13.61 -4.53 15.26
N VAL A 195 12.61 -4.24 14.43
CA VAL A 195 11.81 -5.23 13.70
C VAL A 195 12.21 -5.25 12.23
N ASN A 196 12.95 -6.28 11.81
CA ASN A 196 13.41 -6.47 10.44
C ASN A 196 13.22 -7.90 9.91
N SER A 197 12.37 -8.68 10.58
CA SER A 197 12.09 -10.07 10.22
C SER A 197 10.64 -10.44 10.55
N PRO A 198 10.03 -11.43 9.88
CA PRO A 198 8.68 -11.89 10.17
C PRO A 198 8.56 -12.47 11.58
N GLU A 199 9.63 -13.09 12.11
CA GLU A 199 9.64 -13.64 13.48
C GLU A 199 9.60 -12.51 14.52
N LYS A 200 10.39 -11.45 14.31
CA LYS A 200 10.35 -10.26 15.16
C LYS A 200 9.04 -9.50 15.03
N LEU A 201 8.50 -9.37 13.82
CA LEU A 201 7.23 -8.70 13.57
C LEU A 201 6.09 -9.43 14.29
N ARG A 202 6.02 -10.76 14.18
CA ARG A 202 5.03 -11.58 14.90
C ARG A 202 5.09 -11.40 16.42
N ALA A 203 6.29 -11.31 16.97
CA ALA A 203 6.48 -11.15 18.42
C ALA A 203 6.19 -9.71 18.90
N TYR A 204 6.57 -8.71 18.09
CA TYR A 204 6.49 -7.29 18.44
C TYR A 204 5.10 -6.70 18.19
N ASP A 205 4.51 -6.98 17.02
CA ASP A 205 3.20 -6.51 16.60
C ASP A 205 2.41 -7.62 15.87
N PRO A 206 1.82 -8.56 16.61
CA PRO A 206 1.13 -9.72 16.03
C PRO A 206 -0.09 -9.32 15.18
N SER A 207 -0.76 -8.21 15.50
CA SER A 207 -1.91 -7.73 14.73
C SER A 207 -1.50 -7.27 13.33
N LEU A 208 -0.38 -6.55 13.22
CA LEU A 208 0.20 -6.17 11.94
C LEU A 208 0.75 -7.37 11.18
N TYR A 209 1.41 -8.29 11.88
CA TYR A 209 1.90 -9.53 11.29
C TYR A 209 0.79 -10.29 10.57
N GLU A 210 -0.36 -10.45 11.21
CA GLU A 210 -1.53 -11.11 10.63
C GLU A 210 -2.07 -10.36 9.40
N LEU A 211 -2.14 -9.02 9.42
CA LEU A 211 -2.53 -8.22 8.25
C LEU A 211 -1.60 -8.46 7.05
N VAL A 212 -0.29 -8.55 7.30
CA VAL A 212 0.68 -8.88 6.24
C VAL A 212 0.46 -10.31 5.72
N GLN A 213 0.13 -11.27 6.58
CA GLN A 213 -0.22 -12.63 6.14
C GLN A 213 -1.49 -12.67 5.29
N LEU A 214 -2.46 -11.79 5.54
CA LEU A 214 -3.65 -11.66 4.69
C LEU A 214 -3.28 -11.19 3.29
N MET A 215 -2.23 -10.38 3.13
CA MET A 215 -1.73 -9.95 1.81
C MET A 215 -0.82 -11.00 1.13
N PHE A 216 -0.08 -11.79 1.92
CA PHE A 216 0.92 -12.73 1.39
C PHE A 216 0.79 -14.15 1.99
N PRO A 217 -0.33 -14.85 1.75
CA PRO A 217 -0.60 -16.16 2.34
C PRO A 217 0.23 -17.33 1.83
N CYS A 218 0.79 -17.24 0.63
CA CYS A 218 1.39 -18.39 -0.01
C CYS A 218 2.70 -18.84 0.66
N GLY A 219 3.28 -17.98 1.50
CA GLY A 219 4.59 -18.22 2.11
C GLY A 219 5.68 -18.34 1.05
N ASN A 220 5.59 -17.52 0.00
CA ASN A 220 6.64 -17.37 -1.00
C ASN A 220 7.88 -16.72 -0.34
N THR A 221 9.08 -17.17 -0.72
CA THR A 221 10.34 -16.59 -0.23
C THR A 221 10.84 -15.53 -1.21
N PHE A 222 11.08 -14.31 -0.74
CA PHE A 222 11.58 -13.24 -1.60
C PHE A 222 13.08 -13.38 -1.89
N ILE A 223 13.45 -13.34 -3.16
CA ILE A 223 14.85 -13.14 -3.59
C ILE A 223 15.20 -11.65 -3.43
N LYS A 224 16.10 -11.34 -2.48
CA LYS A 224 16.56 -9.97 -2.19
C LYS A 224 17.34 -9.36 -3.35
N ARG A 225 17.33 -8.02 -3.48
CA ARG A 225 17.99 -7.31 -4.59
C ARG A 225 19.51 -7.53 -4.65
N CYS A 226 20.19 -7.46 -3.52
CA CYS A 226 21.63 -7.64 -3.43
C CYS A 226 22.00 -9.12 -3.58
N ASN A 227 23.03 -9.41 -4.39
CA ASN A 227 23.50 -10.75 -4.74
C ASN A 227 22.50 -11.61 -5.55
N SER A 228 21.42 -11.03 -6.07
CA SER A 228 20.48 -11.74 -6.94
C SER A 228 20.93 -11.78 -8.39
N THR A 229 20.79 -12.94 -9.03
CA THR A 229 20.92 -13.09 -10.48
C THR A 229 19.57 -12.99 -11.16
N ARG A 230 19.52 -12.42 -12.37
CA ARG A 230 18.26 -12.31 -13.13
C ARG A 230 17.69 -13.69 -13.47
N GLU A 231 18.57 -14.67 -13.62
CA GLU A 231 18.26 -16.06 -13.88
C GLU A 231 17.53 -16.70 -12.70
N ALA A 232 17.98 -16.48 -11.46
CA ALA A 232 17.32 -16.99 -10.26
C ALA A 232 15.90 -16.42 -10.11
N GLU A 233 15.75 -15.10 -10.31
CA GLU A 233 14.46 -14.42 -10.27
C GLU A 233 13.48 -14.89 -11.34
N THR A 234 13.97 -15.11 -12.56
CA THR A 234 13.17 -15.60 -13.68
C THR A 234 12.75 -17.05 -13.46
N SER A 235 13.64 -17.87 -12.88
CA SER A 235 13.42 -19.30 -12.66
C SER A 235 12.58 -19.60 -11.42
N GLN A 236 12.34 -18.61 -10.55
CA GLN A 236 11.56 -18.83 -9.34
C GLN A 236 10.10 -19.14 -9.67
N VAL A 237 9.68 -20.36 -9.32
CA VAL A 237 8.27 -20.77 -9.33
C VAL A 237 7.60 -20.24 -8.06
N LEU A 238 6.60 -19.39 -8.22
CA LEU A 238 5.82 -18.83 -7.13
C LEU A 238 4.58 -19.68 -6.91
N LYS A 239 4.23 -19.91 -5.64
CA LYS A 239 2.89 -20.37 -5.29
C LYS A 239 1.93 -19.23 -5.57
N MET A 240 0.79 -19.56 -6.15
CA MET A 240 -0.18 -18.60 -6.65
C MET A 240 -1.53 -18.83 -5.98
N ASP A 241 -2.28 -17.77 -5.73
CA ASP A 241 -3.71 -17.80 -5.40
C ASP A 241 -4.05 -18.68 -4.20
N CYS A 242 -3.28 -18.52 -3.12
CA CYS A 242 -3.39 -19.39 -1.96
C CYS A 242 -4.64 -19.05 -1.15
N ASP A 243 -5.47 -20.07 -0.93
CA ASP A 243 -6.75 -19.95 -0.24
C ASP A 243 -6.56 -19.60 1.24
N LEU A 244 -7.14 -18.48 1.63
CA LEU A 244 -7.19 -17.97 3.00
C LEU A 244 -8.59 -18.02 3.60
N THR A 245 -9.60 -18.57 2.91
CA THR A 245 -11.01 -18.58 3.33
C THR A 245 -11.15 -19.02 4.79
N ARG A 246 -10.37 -20.03 5.20
CA ARG A 246 -10.35 -20.51 6.59
C ARG A 246 -9.72 -19.52 7.59
N GLN A 247 -8.62 -18.86 7.25
CA GLN A 247 -8.01 -17.84 8.12
C GLN A 247 -8.89 -16.59 8.22
N TYR A 248 -9.52 -16.19 7.11
CA TYR A 248 -10.50 -15.12 7.08
C TYR A 248 -11.72 -15.43 7.94
N GLN A 249 -12.29 -16.63 7.84
CA GLN A 249 -13.43 -17.06 8.66
C GLN A 249 -13.10 -17.06 10.16
N ILE A 250 -11.90 -17.51 10.54
CA ILE A 250 -11.42 -17.46 11.93
C ILE A 250 -11.33 -16.00 12.39
N LYS A 251 -10.69 -15.12 11.62
CA LYS A 251 -10.50 -13.73 12.01
C LYS A 251 -11.81 -12.95 12.08
N ILE A 252 -12.70 -13.17 11.11
CA ILE A 252 -14.07 -12.62 11.12
C ILE A 252 -14.80 -13.04 12.39
N SER A 253 -14.66 -14.30 12.81
CA SER A 253 -15.31 -14.81 14.01
C SER A 253 -14.70 -14.24 15.30
N GLU A 254 -13.38 -14.09 15.37
CA GLU A 254 -12.69 -13.46 16.51
C GLU A 254 -13.05 -11.98 16.68
N LEU A 255 -13.00 -11.21 15.59
CA LEU A 255 -13.31 -9.77 15.61
C LEU A 255 -14.80 -9.53 15.89
N ALA A 256 -15.69 -10.39 15.39
CA ALA A 256 -17.10 -10.36 15.74
C ALA A 256 -17.32 -10.66 17.22
N ALA A 257 -16.64 -11.67 17.79
CA ALA A 257 -16.74 -12.00 19.21
C ALA A 257 -16.26 -10.86 20.12
N GLN A 258 -15.21 -10.13 19.73
CA GLN A 258 -14.69 -8.98 20.47
C GLN A 258 -15.63 -7.76 20.46
N SER A 259 -16.57 -7.68 19.52
CA SER A 259 -17.49 -6.54 19.38
C SER A 259 -18.65 -6.52 20.38
N GLY A 260 -18.90 -7.62 21.12
CA GLY A 260 -19.89 -7.67 22.20
C GLY A 260 -21.37 -7.46 21.80
N GLN A 261 -21.68 -7.33 20.51
CA GLN A 261 -23.04 -7.27 19.96
C GLN A 261 -23.38 -8.55 19.19
N PRO A 262 -24.67 -8.94 19.02
CA PRO A 262 -25.08 -10.04 18.15
C PRO A 262 -24.86 -9.67 16.68
N CYS A 263 -23.59 -9.62 16.27
CA CYS A 263 -23.18 -9.41 14.90
C CYS A 263 -23.18 -10.74 14.17
N GLN A 264 -24.20 -10.94 13.35
CA GLN A 264 -24.36 -12.13 12.54
C GLN A 264 -24.57 -11.75 11.07
N ASP A 265 -24.20 -12.67 10.20
CA ASP A 265 -24.64 -12.63 8.81
C ASP A 265 -26.05 -13.18 8.73
N GLY A 266 -26.88 -12.56 7.91
CA GLY A 266 -28.25 -12.98 7.58
C GLY A 266 -28.34 -13.76 6.27
N ASN A 267 -27.21 -14.08 5.63
CA ASN A 267 -27.15 -14.90 4.43
C ASN A 267 -25.93 -15.85 4.49
N ASP A 268 -26.12 -17.10 4.07
CA ASP A 268 -25.08 -18.14 4.11
C ASP A 268 -23.89 -17.84 3.18
N PHE A 269 -24.09 -17.04 2.13
CA PHE A 269 -23.05 -16.65 1.17
C PHE A 269 -22.28 -15.38 1.56
N CYS A 270 -22.57 -14.78 2.71
CA CYS A 270 -21.94 -13.52 3.12
C CYS A 270 -20.40 -13.59 3.18
N THR A 271 -19.83 -14.72 3.56
CA THR A 271 -18.37 -14.91 3.58
C THR A 271 -17.80 -14.95 2.17
N ASP A 272 -18.43 -15.69 1.26
CA ASP A 272 -17.97 -15.78 -0.13
C ASP A 272 -18.08 -14.43 -0.83
N TRP A 273 -19.19 -13.73 -0.62
CA TRP A 273 -19.42 -12.39 -1.16
C TRP A 273 -18.44 -11.37 -0.58
N SER A 274 -18.13 -11.43 0.71
CA SER A 274 -17.14 -10.53 1.29
C SER A 274 -15.76 -10.75 0.65
N LEU A 275 -15.33 -12.01 0.49
CA LEU A 275 -14.07 -12.37 -0.17
C LEU A 275 -14.02 -12.01 -1.67
N GLN A 276 -15.19 -11.87 -2.30
CA GLN A 276 -15.34 -11.37 -3.67
C GLN A 276 -15.35 -9.83 -3.76
N GLY A 277 -15.21 -9.13 -2.63
CA GLY A 277 -15.17 -7.67 -2.57
C GLY A 277 -16.54 -7.00 -2.52
N GLU A 278 -17.63 -7.74 -2.27
CA GLU A 278 -18.99 -7.18 -2.21
C GLU A 278 -19.15 -6.17 -1.08
N CYS A 279 -18.33 -6.24 -0.01
CA CYS A 279 -18.33 -5.21 1.04
C CYS A 279 -18.01 -3.82 0.50
N THR A 280 -17.26 -3.74 -0.61
CA THR A 280 -16.91 -2.48 -1.27
C THR A 280 -17.83 -2.22 -2.47
N SER A 281 -18.13 -3.24 -3.26
CA SER A 281 -18.91 -3.12 -4.50
C SER A 281 -20.41 -2.99 -4.27
N ASN A 282 -20.94 -3.60 -3.21
CA ASN A 282 -22.37 -3.61 -2.86
C ASN A 282 -22.58 -3.31 -1.36
N PRO A 283 -22.11 -2.15 -0.88
CA PRO A 283 -22.06 -1.87 0.55
C PRO A 283 -23.45 -1.76 1.16
N ALA A 284 -24.46 -1.33 0.40
CA ALA A 284 -25.84 -1.19 0.88
C ALA A 284 -26.44 -2.54 1.30
N TYR A 285 -26.33 -3.57 0.44
CA TYR A 285 -26.81 -4.91 0.76
C TYR A 285 -25.99 -5.54 1.88
N MET A 286 -24.66 -5.50 1.72
CA MET A 286 -23.74 -6.13 2.67
C MET A 286 -23.86 -5.53 4.08
N LYS A 287 -24.22 -4.25 4.21
CA LYS A 287 -24.38 -3.58 5.51
C LYS A 287 -25.63 -4.04 6.26
N VAL A 288 -26.64 -4.51 5.55
CA VAL A 288 -27.86 -5.04 6.17
C VAL A 288 -27.70 -6.53 6.45
N HIS A 289 -27.18 -7.29 5.48
CA HIS A 289 -27.22 -8.75 5.50
C HIS A 289 -25.89 -9.42 5.85
N CYS A 290 -24.75 -8.76 5.71
CA CYS A 290 -23.43 -9.38 5.84
C CYS A 290 -22.49 -8.60 6.77
N ARG A 291 -23.05 -8.04 7.86
CA ARG A 291 -22.32 -7.19 8.80
C ARG A 291 -21.14 -7.89 9.44
N LYS A 292 -21.26 -9.20 9.73
CA LYS A 292 -20.18 -9.98 10.33
C LYS A 292 -19.08 -10.22 9.31
N SER A 293 -19.43 -10.75 8.14
CA SER A 293 -18.47 -11.05 7.07
C SER A 293 -17.76 -9.82 6.52
N CYS A 294 -18.35 -8.61 6.60
CA CYS A 294 -17.70 -7.35 6.24
C CYS A 294 -17.01 -6.62 7.40
N LEU A 295 -16.94 -7.23 8.60
CA LEU A 295 -16.36 -6.64 9.81
C LEU A 295 -17.01 -5.31 10.25
N TRP A 296 -18.30 -5.15 9.97
CA TRP A 296 -19.10 -3.97 10.28
C TRP A 296 -19.87 -4.06 11.61
N CYS A 297 -19.54 -5.04 12.45
CA CYS A 297 -20.15 -5.28 13.76
C CYS A 297 -20.12 -4.08 14.72
N ASN A 298 -19.17 -3.17 14.54
CA ASN A 298 -19.00 -1.97 15.37
C ASN A 298 -19.49 -0.68 14.69
N LEU A 299 -20.08 -0.76 13.49
CA LEU A 299 -20.74 0.40 12.89
C LEU A 299 -21.99 0.69 13.73
N LYS A 300 -21.86 1.60 14.71
CA LYS A 300 -23.01 2.12 15.47
C LYS A 300 -24.06 2.60 14.46
N GLU A 301 -25.31 2.16 14.62
CA GLU A 301 -26.46 2.54 13.77
C GLU A 301 -26.70 4.07 13.72
N ASN A 302 -26.06 4.86 14.59
CA ASN A 302 -26.11 6.32 14.58
C ASN A 302 -25.08 7.00 13.65
N LEU A 303 -24.99 6.55 12.39
CA LEU A 303 -24.36 7.33 11.33
C LEU A 303 -25.30 7.66 10.16
N ILE A 304 -26.60 7.37 10.26
CA ILE A 304 -27.58 7.83 9.27
C ILE A 304 -28.94 8.11 9.95
N SER A 305 -29.01 9.22 10.69
CA SER A 305 -30.26 9.96 10.91
C SER A 305 -29.94 11.26 11.65
N SER A 306 -30.14 12.39 10.97
CA SER A 306 -29.93 13.79 11.39
C SER A 306 -28.49 14.35 11.29
N GLN A 307 -28.38 15.34 10.40
CA GLN A 307 -27.68 16.63 10.58
C GLN A 307 -26.17 16.60 10.92
N SER A 308 -25.34 17.27 10.11
CA SER A 308 -24.90 18.63 10.46
C SER A 308 -24.55 18.79 11.94
N SER A 309 -23.38 18.32 12.36
CA SER A 309 -22.45 19.05 13.23
C SER A 309 -21.24 18.19 13.62
N VAL A 310 -20.09 18.56 13.06
CA VAL A 310 -18.79 18.70 13.75
C VAL A 310 -18.43 17.63 14.81
N ILE A 311 -17.62 16.66 14.41
CA ILE A 311 -16.50 16.22 15.26
C ILE A 311 -15.21 16.69 14.59
N LYS A 312 -14.61 17.68 15.24
CA LYS A 312 -13.30 18.26 14.97
C LYS A 312 -12.23 17.17 14.96
N ASN A 313 -11.79 16.78 13.77
CA ASN A 313 -10.36 16.82 13.46
C ASN A 313 -10.27 17.57 12.14
N CYS A 314 -10.03 18.88 12.27
CA CYS A 314 -9.85 19.73 11.12
C CYS A 314 -8.38 19.66 10.74
N THR A 315 -8.04 18.58 10.06
CA THR A 315 -6.71 18.30 9.53
C THR A 315 -6.80 18.26 8.02
N ASP A 316 -5.68 18.54 7.37
CA ASP A 316 -5.56 18.33 5.94
C ASP A 316 -5.47 16.83 5.65
N GLN A 317 -6.21 16.37 4.65
CA GLN A 317 -6.22 14.99 4.17
C GLN A 317 -5.17 14.74 3.09
N ASN A 318 -4.49 15.80 2.66
CA ASN A 318 -3.39 15.73 1.73
C ASN A 318 -2.20 16.52 2.29
N ILE A 319 -1.02 15.91 2.26
CA ILE A 319 0.22 16.53 2.74
C ILE A 319 0.57 17.84 1.99
N LEU A 320 0.03 18.03 0.78
CA LEU A 320 0.25 19.20 -0.07
C LEU A 320 -0.73 20.36 0.20
N CYS A 321 -1.67 20.20 1.12
CA CYS A 321 -2.65 21.25 1.42
C CYS A 321 -2.02 22.60 1.83
N PRO A 322 -0.92 22.67 2.61
CA PRO A 322 -0.27 23.94 2.94
C PRO A 322 0.27 24.65 1.69
N ASP A 323 0.86 23.89 0.77
CA ASP A 323 1.43 24.42 -0.47
C ASP A 323 0.34 24.91 -1.42
N TRP A 324 -0.76 24.16 -1.56
CA TRP A 324 -1.91 24.55 -2.37
C TRP A 324 -2.62 25.79 -1.82
N ALA A 325 -2.73 25.91 -0.49
CA ALA A 325 -3.23 27.12 0.13
C ALA A 325 -2.35 28.33 -0.17
N ALA A 326 -1.02 28.17 -0.15
CA ALA A 326 -0.05 29.23 -0.45
C ALA A 326 -0.12 29.75 -1.90
N ILE A 327 -0.63 28.94 -2.85
CA ILE A 327 -0.84 29.34 -4.25
C ILE A 327 -2.31 29.67 -4.59
N GLU A 328 -3.12 29.89 -3.56
CA GLU A 328 -4.53 30.31 -3.61
C GLU A 328 -5.50 29.26 -4.18
N GLU A 329 -5.19 27.97 -4.10
CA GLU A 329 -6.12 26.91 -4.51
C GLU A 329 -7.42 26.92 -3.68
N CYS A 330 -7.39 27.46 -2.46
CA CYS A 330 -8.57 27.61 -1.61
C CYS A 330 -9.70 28.41 -2.29
N THR A 331 -9.35 29.31 -3.22
CA THR A 331 -10.31 30.05 -4.04
C THR A 331 -10.45 29.45 -5.45
N LYS A 332 -9.33 29.13 -6.11
CA LYS A 332 -9.30 28.62 -7.49
C LYS A 332 -9.91 27.24 -7.64
N ASN A 333 -9.70 26.37 -6.65
CA ASN A 333 -10.20 25.00 -6.61
C ASN A 333 -10.95 24.73 -5.29
N SER A 334 -11.81 25.68 -4.94
CA SER A 334 -12.50 25.68 -3.64
C SER A 334 -13.31 24.41 -3.37
N ALA A 335 -13.84 23.75 -4.40
CA ALA A 335 -14.60 22.50 -4.24
C ALA A 335 -13.72 21.36 -3.70
N TYR A 336 -12.51 21.19 -4.25
CA TYR A 336 -11.57 20.17 -3.79
C TYR A 336 -10.95 20.55 -2.44
N MET A 337 -10.53 21.81 -2.31
CA MET A 337 -9.83 22.30 -1.12
C MET A 337 -10.72 22.31 0.13
N LYS A 338 -12.03 22.56 -0.01
CA LYS A 338 -12.99 22.47 1.10
C LYS A 338 -13.18 21.06 1.65
N ILE A 339 -12.89 20.03 0.86
CA ILE A 339 -13.04 18.64 1.27
C ILE A 339 -11.73 18.13 1.88
N ASN A 340 -10.62 18.38 1.18
CA ASN A 340 -9.33 17.74 1.47
C ASN A 340 -8.35 18.63 2.24
N CYS A 341 -8.51 19.95 2.23
CA CYS A 341 -7.51 20.91 2.73
C CYS A 341 -8.10 21.94 3.69
N LYS A 342 -8.95 21.46 4.60
CA LYS A 342 -9.75 22.32 5.48
C LYS A 342 -8.88 23.14 6.43
N HIS A 343 -7.78 22.57 6.91
CA HIS A 343 -6.87 23.24 7.82
C HIS A 343 -6.06 24.31 7.11
N SER A 344 -5.41 23.95 5.99
CA SER A 344 -4.62 24.90 5.23
C SER A 344 -5.44 26.03 4.58
N CYS A 345 -6.72 25.80 4.28
CA CYS A 345 -7.61 26.83 3.76
C CYS A 345 -8.35 27.67 4.79
N GLY A 346 -8.07 27.49 6.09
CA GLY A 346 -8.76 28.22 7.15
C GLY A 346 -10.27 27.95 7.19
N LEU A 347 -10.67 26.74 6.82
CA LEU A 347 -12.07 26.27 6.82
C LEU A 347 -12.39 25.43 8.08
N CYS A 348 -11.47 25.52 9.04
CA CYS A 348 -11.62 25.19 10.45
C CYS A 348 -11.92 26.48 11.22
#